data_AF-A0A485LT87-F1
#
_entry.id   AF-A0A485LT87-F1
#
_cell.length_a   1.000
_cell.length_b   1.000
_cell.length_c   1.000
_cell.angle_alpha   90.00
_cell.angle_beta   90.00
_cell.angle_gamma   90.00
#
_symmetry.space_group_name_H-M   'P 1'
#
loop_
_entity.id
_entity.type
_entity.pdbx_description
1 polymer ?
#
loop_
_entity_poly.entity_id
_entity_poly.type
_entity_poly.pdbx_seq_one_letter_code
_entity_poly.pdbx_strand_id
1 'polypeptide(L)'
;MLIFACDENDQSPPFSWHSTTKLPPLALLQRMPRPAAPLVAVPTLHRNSFGLVHSRRLDRHFHVLVDWATHQVDWRATFLRFGYDAGSVFSAVCARRKGRWRREEELYAAHLLQLFETTSSRQLRRVTLAASLHSDEMRVLKKLNNSRHRLVPMADISCSELRAAFLKSTQLEALLSIRIHLTDLVLLP
;
A
#
# COMPACT_ATOMS: atom_id res chain seq x y z
N MET A 1 -31.27 53.23 -9.61
CA MET A 1 -31.54 54.03 -8.40
C MET A 1 -32.06 53.08 -7.34
N LEU A 2 -31.58 53.20 -6.10
CA LEU A 2 -31.89 52.33 -4.96
C LEU A 2 -33.32 52.55 -4.39
N ILE A 3 -33.71 51.55 -3.56
CA ILE A 3 -34.47 51.55 -2.28
C ILE A 3 -35.93 51.00 -2.26
N PHE A 4 -36.14 50.13 -1.22
CA PHE A 4 -37.33 49.63 -0.48
C PHE A 4 -37.85 48.24 -0.90
N ALA A 5 -37.75 47.15 -0.09
CA ALA A 5 -38.37 46.80 1.21
C ALA A 5 -39.91 46.69 1.10
N CYS A 6 -40.65 45.69 1.59
CA CYS A 6 -40.55 44.78 2.75
C CYS A 6 -41.38 43.50 2.52
N ASP A 7 -41.08 42.48 3.34
CA ASP A 7 -41.91 41.40 3.92
C ASP A 7 -42.97 40.64 3.11
N GLU A 8 -42.83 39.31 3.09
CA GLU A 8 -43.80 38.41 3.74
C GLU A 8 -43.17 37.01 4.00
N ASN A 9 -43.03 36.70 5.30
CA ASN A 9 -43.38 35.44 5.96
C ASN A 9 -43.25 34.12 5.16
N ASP A 10 -42.30 33.26 5.53
CA ASP A 10 -42.59 31.83 5.59
C ASP A 10 -41.88 31.17 6.78
N GLN A 11 -42.71 30.61 7.66
CA GLN A 11 -42.34 30.10 8.97
C GLN A 11 -41.77 28.69 8.83
N SER A 12 -40.48 28.52 9.10
CA SER A 12 -39.90 27.19 9.38
C SER A 12 -40.11 26.83 10.85
N PRO A 13 -40.84 25.77 11.21
CA PRO A 13 -40.88 25.30 12.58
C PRO A 13 -39.66 24.42 12.94
N PRO A 14 -39.34 24.30 14.24
CA PRO A 14 -38.01 23.97 14.75
C PRO A 14 -37.68 22.47 14.76
N PHE A 15 -36.40 22.15 14.60
CA PHE A 15 -35.83 20.82 14.84
C PHE A 15 -36.09 20.36 16.28
N SER A 16 -37.01 19.39 16.45
CA SER A 16 -37.27 18.72 17.73
C SER A 16 -36.42 17.45 17.87
N TRP A 17 -35.55 17.43 18.87
CA TRP A 17 -34.79 16.25 19.29
C TRP A 17 -35.61 15.41 20.26
N HIS A 18 -36.33 14.37 19.83
CA HIS A 18 -36.69 13.17 20.62
C HIS A 18 -37.12 12.08 19.62
N SER A 19 -36.42 10.95 19.48
CA SER A 19 -36.67 9.77 20.31
C SER A 19 -35.56 8.74 20.09
N THR A 20 -34.81 8.43 21.15
CA THR A 20 -33.85 7.33 21.22
C THR A 20 -34.61 6.01 21.23
N THR A 21 -34.57 5.27 20.12
CA THR A 21 -35.06 3.89 20.09
C THR A 21 -34.19 3.07 21.06
N LYS A 22 -34.75 2.72 22.22
CA LYS A 22 -34.07 1.89 23.22
C LYS A 22 -33.73 0.54 22.59
N LEU A 23 -32.44 0.26 22.45
CA LEU A 23 -31.94 -1.08 22.13
C LEU A 23 -32.42 -2.07 23.22
N PRO A 24 -32.80 -3.30 22.85
CA PRO A 24 -33.24 -4.29 23.83
C PRO A 24 -32.12 -4.64 24.81
N PRO A 25 -32.45 -5.04 26.05
CA PRO A 25 -31.47 -5.43 27.06
C PRO A 25 -30.62 -6.61 26.57
N LEU A 26 -29.30 -6.53 26.77
CA LEU A 26 -28.30 -7.55 26.38
C LEU A 26 -28.61 -8.98 26.86
N ALA A 27 -29.48 -9.14 27.86
CA ALA A 27 -29.89 -10.43 28.42
C ALA A 27 -30.75 -11.29 27.46
N LEU A 28 -31.39 -10.70 26.45
CA LEU A 28 -32.24 -11.43 25.50
C LEU A 28 -31.50 -12.06 24.31
N LEU A 29 -30.25 -11.66 24.04
CA LEU A 29 -29.44 -12.21 22.94
C LEU A 29 -28.71 -13.51 23.30
N GLN A 30 -28.69 -13.90 24.58
CA GLN A 30 -27.97 -15.09 25.05
C GLN A 30 -28.74 -16.41 24.85
N ARG A 31 -29.99 -16.35 24.36
CA ARG A 31 -30.87 -17.53 24.24
C ARG A 31 -31.21 -17.97 22.81
N MET A 32 -30.58 -17.38 21.80
CA MET A 32 -30.71 -17.89 20.44
C MET A 32 -29.84 -19.14 20.28
N PRO A 33 -30.37 -20.26 19.74
CA PRO A 33 -29.53 -21.37 19.30
C PRO A 33 -28.51 -20.79 18.33
N ARG A 34 -27.23 -20.88 18.67
CA ARG A 34 -26.13 -20.46 17.82
C ARG A 34 -26.32 -21.18 16.48
N PRO A 35 -26.67 -20.51 15.36
CA PRO A 35 -26.59 -21.16 14.07
C PRO A 35 -25.15 -21.62 13.95
N ALA A 36 -24.96 -22.91 13.68
CA ALA A 36 -23.65 -23.47 13.43
C ALA A 36 -22.94 -22.51 12.48
N ALA A 37 -21.86 -21.89 12.96
CA ALA A 37 -21.08 -21.00 12.13
C ALA A 37 -20.76 -21.81 10.87
N PRO A 38 -21.09 -21.34 9.66
CA PRO A 38 -20.54 -21.98 8.47
C PRO A 38 -19.05 -22.02 8.72
N LEU A 39 -18.49 -23.24 8.69
CA LEU A 39 -17.06 -23.45 8.76
C LEU A 39 -16.47 -22.46 7.75
N VAL A 40 -15.87 -21.39 8.27
CA VAL A 40 -15.15 -20.43 7.46
C VAL A 40 -14.14 -21.30 6.76
N ALA A 41 -14.33 -21.50 5.45
CA ALA A 41 -13.41 -22.25 4.64
C ALA A 41 -12.03 -21.67 4.97
N VAL A 42 -11.20 -22.48 5.63
CA VAL A 42 -9.79 -22.15 5.85
C VAL A 42 -9.30 -21.76 4.46
N PRO A 43 -8.79 -20.52 4.26
CA PRO A 43 -8.39 -20.10 2.94
C PRO A 43 -7.44 -21.17 2.41
N THR A 44 -7.86 -21.80 1.31
CA THR A 44 -7.02 -22.75 0.58
C THR A 44 -5.68 -22.08 0.41
N LEU A 45 -4.63 -22.76 0.88
CA LEU A 45 -3.26 -22.28 0.81
C LEU A 45 -2.99 -21.97 -0.66
N HIS A 46 -3.08 -20.70 -1.07
CA HIS A 46 -2.98 -20.30 -2.48
C HIS A 46 -1.62 -20.79 -2.98
N ARG A 47 -1.66 -21.85 -3.79
CA ARG A 47 -0.46 -22.46 -4.32
C ARG A 47 -0.09 -21.66 -5.55
N ASN A 48 0.73 -20.64 -5.34
CA ASN A 48 1.17 -19.78 -6.43
C ASN A 48 2.28 -20.48 -7.23
N SER A 49 2.18 -20.41 -8.56
CA SER A 49 3.25 -20.77 -9.48
C SER A 49 3.89 -19.51 -10.06
N PHE A 50 5.07 -19.65 -10.66
CA PHE A 50 5.68 -18.56 -11.41
C PHE A 50 5.08 -18.51 -12.82
N GLY A 51 4.76 -17.31 -13.28
CA GLY A 51 4.34 -17.04 -14.65
C GLY A 51 5.06 -15.83 -15.24
N LEU A 52 4.76 -15.53 -16.50
CA LEU A 52 5.30 -14.38 -17.22
C LEU A 52 4.18 -13.51 -17.76
N VAL A 53 4.31 -12.20 -17.58
CA VAL A 53 3.42 -11.22 -18.19
C VAL A 53 4.21 -10.38 -19.17
N HIS A 54 3.68 -10.21 -20.37
CA HIS A 54 4.18 -9.29 -21.38
C HIS A 54 3.50 -7.92 -21.25
N SER A 55 4.29 -6.85 -21.13
CA SER A 55 3.78 -5.48 -21.22
C SER A 55 3.92 -4.97 -22.65
N ARG A 56 2.79 -4.73 -23.33
CA ARG A 56 2.76 -4.19 -24.70
C ARG A 56 3.40 -2.81 -24.79
N ARG A 57 3.17 -1.98 -23.78
CA ARG A 57 3.66 -0.59 -23.75
C ARG A 57 5.17 -0.51 -23.52
N LEU A 58 5.71 -1.40 -22.70
CA LEU A 58 7.13 -1.41 -22.35
C LEU A 58 7.96 -2.39 -23.17
N ASP A 59 7.29 -3.17 -24.03
CA ASP A 59 7.87 -4.23 -24.86
C ASP A 59 8.82 -5.15 -24.08
N ARG A 60 8.34 -5.66 -22.93
CA ARG A 60 9.15 -6.49 -22.03
C ARG A 60 8.34 -7.43 -21.17
N HIS A 61 9.01 -8.48 -20.69
CA HIS A 61 8.44 -9.51 -19.84
C HIS A 61 8.71 -9.28 -18.35
N PHE A 62 7.78 -9.73 -17.53
CA PHE A 62 7.85 -9.66 -16.08
C PHE A 62 7.49 -10.98 -15.43
N HIS A 63 8.29 -11.40 -14.45
CA HIS A 63 7.92 -12.52 -13.59
C HIS A 63 6.78 -12.12 -12.66
N VAL A 64 5.77 -12.97 -12.61
CA VAL A 64 4.61 -12.80 -11.73
C VAL A 64 4.29 -14.09 -10.99
N LEU A 65 3.51 -13.98 -9.93
CA LEU A 65 2.89 -15.13 -9.28
C LEU A 65 1.49 -15.31 -9.83
N VAL A 66 1.18 -16.53 -10.27
CA VAL A 66 -0.11 -16.94 -10.81
C VAL A 66 -0.76 -17.86 -9.80
N ASP A 67 -2.03 -17.60 -9.48
CA ASP A 67 -2.82 -18.50 -8.66
C ASP A 67 -3.18 -19.73 -9.48
N TRP A 68 -2.73 -20.90 -9.02
CA TRP A 68 -2.97 -22.17 -9.69
C TRP A 68 -4.47 -22.47 -9.89
N ALA A 69 -5.33 -22.04 -8.96
CA ALA A 69 -6.75 -22.36 -9.02
C ALA A 69 -7.49 -21.54 -10.10
N THR A 70 -7.09 -20.29 -10.28
CA THR A 70 -7.81 -19.34 -11.14
C THR A 70 -7.08 -19.07 -12.46
N HIS A 71 -5.82 -19.51 -12.59
CA HIS A 71 -4.92 -19.12 -13.67
C HIS A 71 -4.84 -17.60 -13.89
N GLN A 72 -5.07 -16.83 -12.82
CA GLN A 72 -4.97 -15.38 -12.82
C GLN A 72 -3.72 -14.93 -12.07
N VAL A 73 -3.21 -13.75 -12.44
CA VAL A 73 -2.07 -13.17 -11.74
C VAL A 73 -2.50 -12.72 -10.35
N ASP A 74 -1.84 -13.24 -9.32
CA ASP A 74 -1.95 -12.75 -7.95
C ASP A 74 -1.03 -11.52 -7.80
N TRP A 75 -1.56 -10.35 -8.15
CA TRP A 75 -0.81 -9.09 -8.07
C TRP A 75 -0.38 -8.75 -6.64
N ARG A 76 -1.14 -9.18 -5.63
CA ARG A 76 -0.78 -8.97 -4.23
C ARG A 76 0.44 -9.80 -3.85
N ALA A 77 0.41 -11.11 -4.11
CA ALA A 77 1.56 -11.96 -3.81
C ALA A 77 2.76 -11.58 -4.66
N THR A 78 2.55 -11.25 -5.94
CA THR A 78 3.60 -10.74 -6.84
C THR A 78 4.27 -9.51 -6.25
N PHE A 79 3.49 -8.54 -5.75
CA PHE A 79 4.05 -7.34 -5.10
C PHE A 79 4.81 -7.67 -3.82
N LEU A 80 4.29 -8.54 -2.96
CA LEU A 80 4.98 -8.90 -1.72
C LEU A 80 6.27 -9.70 -1.98
N ARG A 81 6.33 -10.43 -3.09
CA ARG A 81 7.53 -11.18 -3.51
C ARG A 81 8.60 -10.26 -4.10
N PHE A 82 8.26 -9.53 -5.15
CA PHE A 82 9.23 -8.76 -5.94
C PHE A 82 9.31 -7.28 -5.55
N GLY A 83 8.27 -6.74 -4.93
CA GLY A 83 8.22 -5.33 -4.52
C GLY A 83 8.63 -4.40 -5.66
N TYR A 84 9.51 -3.46 -5.33
CA TYR A 84 10.08 -2.52 -6.27
C TYR A 84 11.49 -2.90 -6.75
N ASP A 85 11.83 -4.18 -6.72
CA ASP A 85 13.13 -4.65 -7.20
C ASP A 85 13.33 -4.30 -8.68
N ALA A 86 14.59 -4.15 -9.08
CA ALA A 86 14.95 -3.91 -10.47
C ALA A 86 14.40 -5.05 -11.35
N GLY A 87 13.66 -4.69 -12.39
CA GLY A 87 13.02 -5.66 -13.28
C GLY A 87 11.63 -6.13 -12.83
N SER A 88 11.14 -5.74 -11.64
CA SER A 88 9.75 -5.99 -11.27
C SER A 88 8.78 -5.16 -12.12
N VAL A 89 7.56 -5.67 -12.31
CA VAL A 89 6.50 -4.91 -12.98
C VAL A 89 6.18 -3.62 -12.22
N PHE A 90 6.22 -3.65 -10.88
CA PHE A 90 5.89 -2.51 -10.05
C PHE A 90 6.96 -1.41 -10.11
N SER A 91 8.25 -1.75 -10.18
CA SER A 91 9.30 -0.75 -10.39
C SER A 91 9.22 -0.09 -11.77
N ALA A 92 8.63 -0.80 -12.75
CA ALA A 92 8.43 -0.33 -14.11
C ALA A 92 7.28 0.65 -14.28
N VAL A 93 6.11 0.27 -13.74
CA VAL A 93 4.85 0.94 -14.08
C VAL A 93 4.38 1.89 -12.98
N CYS A 94 4.71 1.62 -11.72
CA CYS A 94 4.29 2.50 -10.64
C CYS A 94 5.10 3.79 -10.65
N ALA A 95 4.43 4.92 -10.48
CA ALA A 95 5.12 6.19 -10.32
C ALA A 95 5.98 6.21 -9.05
N ARG A 96 7.09 6.95 -9.07
CA ARG A 96 7.95 7.15 -7.89
C ARG A 96 7.16 7.85 -6.79
N ARG A 97 7.32 7.37 -5.56
CA ARG A 97 6.59 7.87 -4.39
C ARG A 97 7.07 9.27 -3.99
N LYS A 98 6.10 10.12 -3.64
CA LYS A 98 6.28 11.52 -3.22
C LYS A 98 5.72 11.72 -1.80
N GLY A 99 6.06 12.82 -1.14
CA GLY A 99 5.51 13.19 0.17
C GLY A 99 6.29 12.67 1.38
N ARG A 100 5.60 12.52 2.53
CA ARG A 100 6.22 12.12 3.81
C ARG A 100 6.65 10.65 3.78
N TRP A 101 7.68 10.31 4.56
CA TRP A 101 8.10 8.93 4.76
C TRP A 101 7.20 8.27 5.81
N ARG A 102 6.89 7.01 5.59
CA ARG A 102 6.21 6.16 6.58
C ARG A 102 7.22 5.60 7.57
N ARG A 103 6.76 5.14 8.73
CA ARG A 103 7.65 4.57 9.76
C ARG A 103 8.42 3.36 9.23
N GLU A 104 7.72 2.44 8.55
CA GLU A 104 8.31 1.22 8.00
C GLU A 104 9.36 1.54 6.91
N GLU A 105 9.08 2.58 6.12
CA GLU A 105 10.00 3.10 5.12
C GLU A 105 11.25 3.73 5.75
N GLU A 106 11.10 4.50 6.84
CA GLU A 106 12.23 5.06 7.59
C GLU A 106 13.12 3.98 8.21
N LEU A 107 12.51 2.96 8.82
CA LEU A 107 13.24 1.85 9.43
C LEU A 107 14.00 1.05 8.37
N TYR A 108 13.37 0.73 7.25
CA TYR A 108 14.02 0.01 6.17
C TYR A 108 15.18 0.82 5.57
N ALA A 109 14.98 2.12 5.36
CA ALA A 109 16.03 3.01 4.86
C ALA A 109 17.21 3.16 5.83
N ALA A 110 16.95 3.22 7.14
CA ALA A 110 17.99 3.27 8.16
C ALA A 110 18.89 2.03 8.08
N HIS A 111 18.29 0.85 7.96
CA HIS A 111 19.02 -0.39 7.79
C HIS A 111 19.82 -0.43 6.48
N LEU A 112 19.24 0.02 5.37
CA LEU A 112 19.97 0.13 4.09
C LEU A 112 21.17 1.08 4.20
N LEU A 113 21.04 2.19 4.92
CA LEU A 113 22.14 3.14 5.10
C LEU A 113 23.31 2.54 5.86
N GLN A 114 23.06 1.71 6.88
CA GLN A 114 24.12 1.02 7.62
C GLN A 114 24.95 0.12 6.70
N LEU A 115 24.30 -0.58 5.77
CA LEU A 115 24.99 -1.42 4.79
C LEU A 115 25.92 -0.61 3.87
N PHE A 116 25.72 0.70 3.74
CA PHE A 116 26.51 1.58 2.88
C PHE A 116 27.58 2.40 3.62
N GLU A 117 27.74 2.25 4.95
CA GLU A 117 28.46 3.21 5.80
C GLU A 117 29.95 3.39 5.46
N THR A 118 30.59 2.45 4.78
CA THR A 118 32.06 2.45 4.63
C THR A 118 32.61 2.67 3.22
N THR A 119 31.83 2.49 2.15
CA THR A 119 32.39 2.45 0.78
C THR A 119 31.65 3.28 -0.27
N SER A 120 30.46 3.81 0.04
CA SER A 120 29.57 4.38 -0.98
C SER A 120 29.51 5.90 -0.93
N SER A 121 29.71 6.54 -2.09
CA SER A 121 29.53 7.98 -2.25
C SER A 121 28.13 8.41 -1.82
N ARG A 122 27.97 9.67 -1.38
CA ARG A 122 26.65 10.21 -0.98
C ARG A 122 25.64 10.13 -2.13
N GLN A 123 26.11 10.30 -3.36
CA GLN A 123 25.29 10.18 -4.57
C GLN A 123 24.80 8.73 -4.75
N LEU A 124 25.71 7.75 -4.64
CA LEU A 124 25.35 6.33 -4.76
C LEU A 124 24.34 5.94 -3.68
N ARG A 125 24.57 6.30 -2.42
CA ARG A 125 23.63 6.04 -1.32
C ARG A 125 22.23 6.60 -1.61
N ARG A 126 22.16 7.80 -2.17
CA ARG A 126 20.88 8.43 -2.53
C ARG A 126 20.17 7.67 -3.64
N VAL A 127 20.87 7.36 -4.73
CA VAL A 127 20.31 6.65 -5.89
C VAL A 127 19.85 5.24 -5.48
N THR A 128 20.67 4.52 -4.71
CA THR A 128 20.32 3.18 -4.22
C THR A 128 19.10 3.21 -3.31
N LEU A 129 19.04 4.14 -2.34
CA LEU A 129 17.85 4.31 -1.51
C LEU A 129 16.60 4.68 -2.32
N ALA A 130 16.73 5.58 -3.30
CA ALA A 130 15.63 5.98 -4.16
C ALA A 130 15.10 4.78 -4.94
N ALA A 131 15.99 3.93 -5.46
CA ALA A 131 15.62 2.70 -6.13
C ALA A 131 14.91 1.73 -5.17
N SER A 132 15.53 1.37 -4.03
CA SER A 132 15.01 0.39 -3.08
C SER A 132 13.66 0.78 -2.45
N LEU A 133 13.44 2.07 -2.19
CA LEU A 133 12.20 2.57 -1.59
C LEU A 133 11.15 2.99 -2.63
N HIS A 134 11.48 2.83 -3.92
CA HIS A 134 10.72 3.38 -5.04
C HIS A 134 10.37 4.86 -4.87
N SER A 135 11.31 5.61 -4.32
CA SER A 135 11.16 7.02 -3.98
C SER A 135 11.78 7.89 -5.05
N ASP A 136 11.26 9.11 -5.20
CA ASP A 136 11.95 10.17 -5.92
C ASP A 136 13.30 10.53 -5.24
N GLU A 137 14.35 10.79 -6.03
CA GLU A 137 15.69 11.11 -5.51
C GLU A 137 15.71 12.39 -4.68
N MET A 138 14.95 13.42 -5.07
CA MET A 138 14.90 14.67 -4.33
C MET A 138 14.17 14.50 -3.00
N ARG A 139 13.18 13.60 -2.95
CA ARG A 139 12.55 13.19 -1.69
C ARG A 139 13.55 12.51 -0.75
N VAL A 140 14.39 11.60 -1.27
CA VAL A 140 15.46 10.98 -0.49
C VAL A 140 16.48 12.04 -0.03
N LEU A 141 16.93 12.91 -0.92
CA LEU A 141 17.89 13.97 -0.59
C LEU A 141 17.38 14.86 0.56
N LYS A 142 16.14 15.34 0.46
CA LYS A 142 15.51 16.16 1.50
C LYS A 142 15.45 15.41 2.82
N LYS A 143 15.09 14.11 2.80
CA LYS A 143 15.04 13.30 4.01
C LYS A 143 16.42 13.13 4.64
N LEU A 144 17.43 12.74 3.88
CA LEU A 144 18.79 12.56 4.38
C LEU A 144 19.38 13.86 4.95
N ASN A 145 19.05 15.01 4.35
CA ASN A 145 19.49 16.32 4.85
C ASN A 145 18.85 16.68 6.19
N ASN A 146 17.57 16.34 6.37
CA ASN A 146 16.80 16.66 7.57
C ASN A 146 16.97 15.62 8.70
N SER A 147 17.43 14.40 8.36
CA SER A 147 17.47 13.26 9.26
C SER A 147 18.90 12.85 9.66
N ARG A 148 19.87 13.78 9.60
CA ARG A 148 21.30 13.56 9.87
C ARG A 148 21.62 12.82 11.18
N HIS A 149 20.67 12.72 12.11
CA HIS A 149 20.82 12.03 13.41
C HIS A 149 19.63 11.15 13.82
N ARG A 150 18.68 10.81 12.92
CA ARG A 150 17.37 10.21 13.31
C ARG A 150 16.96 8.91 12.63
N LEU A 151 17.64 8.49 11.57
CA LEU A 151 17.38 7.17 11.00
C LEU A 151 18.11 6.14 11.85
N VAL A 152 17.47 5.76 12.95
CA VAL A 152 18.02 4.78 13.90
C VAL A 152 17.62 3.39 13.43
N PRO A 153 18.59 2.54 13.09
CA PRO A 153 18.34 1.15 12.75
C PRO A 153 17.94 0.37 14.00
N MET A 154 17.01 -0.56 13.84
CA MET A 154 16.63 -1.50 14.89
C MET A 154 17.63 -2.66 14.87
N ALA A 155 18.33 -2.89 15.98
CA ALA A 155 19.39 -3.90 16.05
C ALA A 155 18.88 -5.35 15.87
N ASP A 156 17.62 -5.61 16.21
CA ASP A 156 17.10 -6.98 16.33
C ASP A 156 16.20 -7.42 15.17
N ILE A 157 15.96 -6.57 14.16
CA ILE A 157 15.06 -6.90 13.04
C ILE A 157 15.87 -7.11 11.78
N SER A 158 15.65 -8.23 11.10
CA SER A 158 16.37 -8.55 9.87
C SER A 158 15.99 -7.60 8.72
N CYS A 159 16.92 -7.41 7.77
CA CYS A 159 16.67 -6.65 6.54
C CYS A 159 15.42 -7.15 5.78
N SER A 160 15.25 -8.48 5.73
CA SER A 160 14.12 -9.13 5.05
C SER A 160 12.78 -8.77 5.70
N GLU A 161 12.72 -8.75 7.03
CA GLU A 161 11.51 -8.38 7.77
C GLU A 161 11.19 -6.89 7.61
N LEU A 162 12.20 -6.02 7.67
CA LEU A 162 12.02 -4.58 7.42
C LEU A 162 11.52 -4.33 5.98
N ARG A 163 12.10 -5.02 4.99
CA ARG A 163 11.62 -4.97 3.61
C ARG A 163 10.18 -5.45 3.50
N ALA A 164 9.84 -6.58 4.14
CA ALA A 164 8.48 -7.12 4.11
C ALA A 164 7.47 -6.16 4.77
N ALA A 165 7.83 -5.53 5.89
CA ALA A 165 7.01 -4.52 6.55
C ALA A 165 6.81 -3.28 5.66
N PHE A 166 7.89 -2.79 5.03
CA PHE A 166 7.84 -1.69 4.06
C PHE A 166 6.91 -2.02 2.88
N LEU A 167 7.05 -3.18 2.26
CA LEU A 167 6.18 -3.61 1.16
C LEU A 167 4.73 -3.72 1.63
N LYS A 168 4.44 -4.38 2.75
CA LYS A 168 3.07 -4.45 3.30
C LYS A 168 2.49 -3.05 3.51
N SER A 169 3.27 -2.10 4.01
CA SER A 169 2.81 -0.72 4.20
C SER A 169 2.41 -0.05 2.88
N THR A 170 3.15 -0.28 1.80
CA THR A 170 2.93 0.37 0.48
C THR A 170 2.06 -0.45 -0.47
N GLN A 171 1.61 -1.63 -0.06
CA GLN A 171 0.87 -2.58 -0.90
C GLN A 171 -0.34 -1.95 -1.58
N LEU A 172 -1.18 -1.22 -0.85
CA LEU A 172 -2.38 -0.63 -1.42
C LEU A 172 -2.05 0.43 -2.48
N GLU A 173 -1.03 1.27 -2.25
CA GLU A 173 -0.57 2.26 -3.23
C GLU A 173 -0.10 1.59 -4.53
N ALA A 174 0.68 0.52 -4.40
CA ALA A 174 1.20 -0.24 -5.53
C ALA A 174 0.07 -0.91 -6.34
N LEU A 175 -0.88 -1.56 -5.66
CA LEU A 175 -2.00 -2.24 -6.30
C LEU A 175 -2.97 -1.27 -7.00
N LEU A 176 -3.19 -0.09 -6.42
CA LEU A 176 -3.96 0.95 -7.08
C LEU A 176 -3.22 1.52 -8.30
N SER A 177 -1.90 1.67 -8.21
CA SER A 177 -1.08 2.21 -9.29
C SER A 177 -0.99 1.26 -10.49
N ILE A 178 -0.88 -0.06 -10.27
CA ILE A 178 -0.82 -1.02 -11.39
C ILE A 178 -2.16 -1.19 -12.11
N ARG A 179 -3.29 -0.87 -11.45
CA ARG A 179 -4.64 -1.09 -11.98
C ARG A 179 -4.84 -0.48 -13.37
N ILE A 180 -4.33 0.72 -13.60
CA ILE A 180 -4.46 1.43 -14.89
C ILE A 180 -3.63 0.81 -16.02
N HIS A 181 -2.74 -0.13 -15.69
CA HIS A 181 -1.85 -0.81 -16.63
C HIS A 181 -2.27 -2.25 -16.93
N LEU A 182 -3.29 -2.78 -16.24
CA LEU A 182 -3.67 -4.19 -16.36
C LEU A 182 -4.12 -4.58 -17.77
N THR A 183 -4.68 -3.65 -18.54
CA THR A 183 -5.07 -3.91 -19.94
C THR A 183 -3.87 -4.09 -20.88
N ASP A 184 -2.72 -3.54 -20.51
CA ASP A 184 -1.48 -3.62 -21.30
C ASP A 184 -0.64 -4.84 -20.94
N LEU A 185 -1.01 -5.53 -19.85
CA LEU A 185 -0.31 -6.65 -19.25
C LEU A 185 -0.99 -7.95 -19.64
N VAL A 186 -0.36 -8.70 -20.54
CA VAL A 186 -0.88 -9.97 -21.05
C VAL A 186 -0.15 -11.13 -20.38
N LEU A 187 -0.88 -11.97 -19.65
CA LEU A 187 -0.34 -13.22 -19.12
C LEU A 187 0.00 -14.16 -20.29
N LEU A 188 1.24 -14.64 -20.30
CA LEU A 188 1.70 -15.64 -21.26
C LEU A 188 1.39 -17.04 -20.72
N PRO A 189 1.08 -18.01 -21.61
CA PRO A 189 0.85 -19.40 -21.25
C PRO A 189 2.08 -20.08 -20.67
#